data_AF-A0A1F3WPK4-F1
#
_entry.id   AF-A0A1F3WPK4-F1
#
_cell.length_a   1.000
_cell.length_b   1.000
_cell.length_c   1.000
_cell.angle_alpha   90.00
_cell.angle_beta   90.00
_cell.angle_gamma   90.00
#
_symmetry.space_group_name_H-M   'P 1'
#
loop_
_entity.id
_entity.type
_entity.pdbx_description
1 polymer ?
#
loop_
_entity_poly.entity_id
_entity_poly.type
_entity_poly.pdbx_seq_one_letter_code
_entity_poly.pdbx_strand_id
1 'polypeptide(L)'
;MQRTIDETMRRRKLQKKYNEEHGMVPTALVKSTQKILGSTAVADGDGRDSYVFPEVNHLAADPVIRYMSEEQLEKALKYTRKQMEKAAKDLDFMEAARLRDELFALEQQKKKA
;
A
#
# COMPACT_ATOMS: atom_id res chain seq x y z
N MET A 1 -18.13 29.96 5.48
CA MET A 1 -18.03 29.27 4.18
C MET A 1 -17.55 30.19 3.07
N GLN A 2 -18.21 31.34 2.83
CA GLN A 2 -17.84 32.28 1.75
C GLN A 2 -16.35 32.67 1.74
N ARG A 3 -15.80 33.10 2.89
CA ARG A 3 -14.38 33.50 3.02
C ARG A 3 -13.39 32.42 2.57
N THR A 4 -13.69 31.14 2.84
CA THR A 4 -12.84 30.00 2.46
C THR A 4 -12.86 29.78 0.96
N ILE A 5 -14.04 29.93 0.34
CA ILE A 5 -14.22 29.84 -1.11
C ILE A 5 -13.45 30.98 -1.79
N ASP A 6 -13.61 32.21 -1.31
CA ASP A 6 -12.94 33.38 -1.88
C ASP A 6 -11.41 33.27 -1.80
N GLU A 7 -10.88 32.81 -0.66
CA GLU A 7 -9.43 32.58 -0.49
C GLU A 7 -8.91 31.47 -1.41
N THR A 8 -9.70 30.41 -1.60
CA THR A 8 -9.36 29.33 -2.53
C THR A 8 -9.30 29.84 -3.97
N MET A 9 -10.27 30.66 -4.36
CA MET A 9 -10.31 31.28 -5.69
C MET A 9 -9.16 32.26 -5.90
N ARG A 10 -8.81 33.06 -4.87
CA ARG A 10 -7.65 33.97 -4.89
C ARG A 10 -6.35 33.20 -5.16
N ARG A 11 -6.10 32.12 -4.42
CA ARG A 11 -4.91 31.27 -4.58
C ARG A 11 -4.87 30.61 -5.96
N ARG A 12 -6.00 30.06 -6.42
CA ARG A 12 -6.09 29.40 -7.73
C ARG A 12 -5.80 30.36 -8.88
N LYS A 13 -6.28 31.61 -8.78
CA LYS A 13 -5.98 32.66 -9.77
C LYS A 13 -4.48 32.97 -9.83
N LEU A 14 -3.82 33.09 -8.68
CA LEU A 14 -2.38 33.34 -8.62
C LEU A 14 -1.57 32.18 -9.22
N GLN A 15 -1.94 30.95 -8.89
CA GLN A 15 -1.28 29.74 -9.41
C GLN A 15 -1.42 29.62 -10.94
N LYS A 16 -2.62 29.87 -11.48
CA LYS A 16 -2.83 29.85 -12.93
C LYS A 16 -1.98 30.91 -13.64
N LYS A 17 -1.98 32.14 -13.13
CA LYS A 17 -1.19 33.24 -13.69
C LYS A 17 0.31 32.90 -13.68
N TYR A 18 0.81 32.40 -12.54
CA TYR A 18 2.21 31.98 -12.42
C TYR A 18 2.55 30.86 -13.41
N ASN A 19 1.67 29.87 -13.56
CA ASN A 19 1.86 28.78 -14.51
C ASN A 19 1.85 29.25 -15.98
N GLU A 20 0.94 30.15 -16.34
CA GLU A 20 0.88 30.76 -17.68
C GLU A 20 2.15 31.57 -17.99
N GLU A 21 2.60 32.40 -17.05
CA GLU A 21 3.82 33.20 -17.19
C GLU A 21 5.09 32.36 -17.35
N HIS A 22 5.13 31.16 -16.77
CA HIS A 22 6.31 30.28 -16.77
C HIS A 22 6.14 29.07 -17.71
N GLY A 23 5.06 28.99 -18.49
CA GLY A 23 4.78 27.86 -19.38
C GLY A 23 4.66 26.51 -18.67
N MET A 24 4.25 26.49 -17.39
CA MET A 24 4.14 25.27 -16.60
C MET A 24 2.78 24.59 -16.81
N VAL A 25 2.81 23.30 -17.13
CA VAL A 25 1.61 22.47 -17.21
C VAL A 25 1.40 21.75 -15.87
N PRO A 26 0.26 21.95 -15.18
CA PRO A 26 -0.05 21.21 -13.96
C PRO A 26 -0.09 19.71 -14.24
N THR A 27 0.78 18.94 -13.58
CA THR A 27 0.84 17.49 -13.68
C THR A 27 0.71 16.87 -12.29
N ALA A 28 0.22 15.64 -12.22
CA ALA A 28 0.19 14.90 -10.97
C ALA A 28 1.62 14.64 -10.49
N LEU A 29 1.87 14.84 -9.21
CA LEU A 29 3.16 14.54 -8.61
C LEU A 29 3.35 13.01 -8.58
N VAL A 30 4.07 12.46 -9.56
CA VAL A 30 4.48 11.05 -9.56
C VAL A 30 5.85 10.95 -8.89
N LYS A 31 5.87 10.63 -7.60
CA LYS A 31 7.11 10.25 -6.88
C LYS A 31 7.19 8.73 -6.81
N SER A 32 8.25 8.14 -7.33
CA SER A 32 8.51 6.71 -7.13
C SER A 32 8.86 6.44 -5.66
N THR A 33 8.53 5.25 -5.18
CA THR A 33 8.90 4.77 -3.84
C THR A 33 10.41 4.88 -3.60
N GLN A 34 11.22 4.57 -4.61
CA GLN A 34 12.67 4.75 -4.60
C GLN A 34 13.09 6.21 -4.40
N LYS A 35 12.41 7.18 -5.05
CA LYS A 35 12.71 8.61 -4.90
C LYS A 35 12.31 9.14 -3.52
N ILE A 36 11.26 8.58 -2.92
CA ILE A 36 10.84 8.91 -1.55
C ILE A 36 11.85 8.36 -0.54
N LEU A 37 12.19 7.07 -0.63
CA LEU A 37 13.15 6.42 0.26
C LEU A 37 14.55 7.03 0.14
N GLY A 38 15.00 7.35 -1.08
CA GLY A 38 16.27 8.05 -1.30
C GLY A 38 16.30 9.47 -0.74
N SER A 39 15.16 10.16 -0.66
CA SER A 39 15.09 11.49 -0.02
C SER A 39 15.16 11.42 1.51
N THR A 40 14.73 10.31 2.10
CA THR A 40 14.82 10.06 3.55
C THR A 40 16.23 9.56 3.94
N ALA A 41 16.89 8.78 3.08
CA ALA A 41 18.25 8.29 3.31
C ALA A 41 19.33 9.40 3.38
N VAL A 42 19.05 10.58 2.83
CA VAL A 42 19.95 11.75 2.97
C VAL A 42 19.75 12.45 4.33
N ALA A 43 18.60 12.25 4.98
CA ALA A 43 18.30 12.79 6.30
C ALA A 43 18.73 11.85 7.44
N ASP A 44 18.62 10.53 7.24
CA ASP A 44 19.02 9.50 8.20
C ASP A 44 20.30 8.83 7.69
N GLY A 45 21.43 9.24 8.24
CA GLY A 45 22.75 8.72 7.88
C GLY A 45 22.84 7.19 7.98
N ASP A 46 23.49 6.63 6.96
CA ASP A 46 24.11 5.32 6.87
C ASP A 46 23.22 4.07 6.73
N GLY A 47 23.72 3.18 5.87
CA GLY A 47 22.99 2.06 5.27
C GLY A 47 22.37 1.11 6.27
N ARG A 48 21.17 0.62 5.94
CA ARG A 48 20.63 -0.61 6.51
C ARG A 48 20.11 -1.49 5.40
N ASP A 49 20.58 -2.72 5.42
CA ASP A 49 20.30 -3.79 4.48
C ASP A 49 18.81 -3.84 4.14
N SER A 50 18.51 -3.71 2.85
CA SER A 50 17.17 -3.96 2.35
C SER A 50 16.88 -5.43 2.56
N TYR A 51 16.02 -5.74 3.52
CA TYR A 51 15.58 -7.11 3.79
C TYR A 51 14.90 -7.67 2.53
N VAL A 52 15.61 -8.57 1.83
CA VAL A 52 15.08 -9.26 0.66
C VAL A 52 14.17 -10.36 1.17
N PHE A 53 12.86 -10.20 0.97
CA PHE A 53 11.91 -11.27 1.19
C PHE A 53 12.18 -12.40 0.19
N PRO A 54 12.41 -13.65 0.64
CA PRO A 54 12.38 -14.80 -0.25
C PRO A 54 10.97 -14.92 -0.83
N GLU A 55 10.83 -15.06 -2.14
CA GLU A 55 9.54 -15.41 -2.76
C GLU A 55 9.17 -16.85 -2.36
N VAL A 56 8.51 -17.03 -1.21
CA VAL A 56 8.00 -18.33 -0.78
C VAL A 56 6.62 -18.58 -1.38
N ASN A 57 6.62 -19.12 -2.60
CA ASN A 57 5.45 -19.68 -3.29
C ASN A 57 5.05 -21.06 -2.73
N HIS A 58 4.80 -21.19 -1.42
CA HIS A 58 4.50 -22.51 -0.83
C HIS A 58 3.04 -22.74 -0.43
N LEU A 59 2.20 -21.70 -0.31
CA LEU A 59 0.83 -21.89 0.21
C LEU A 59 -0.21 -22.30 -0.86
N ALA A 60 0.15 -22.28 -2.15
CA ALA A 60 -0.76 -22.68 -3.24
C ALA A 60 -1.01 -24.21 -3.31
N ALA A 61 -0.41 -25.00 -2.42
CA ALA A 61 -0.41 -26.46 -2.46
C ALA A 61 -1.24 -27.14 -1.37
N ASP A 62 -1.99 -26.41 -0.52
CA ASP A 62 -2.87 -27.05 0.45
C ASP A 62 -4.18 -27.52 -0.22
N PRO A 63 -4.44 -28.83 -0.31
CA PRO A 63 -5.63 -29.37 -0.99
C PRO A 63 -6.93 -28.92 -0.32
N VAL A 64 -6.93 -28.54 0.96
CA VAL A 64 -8.14 -28.15 1.68
C VAL A 64 -8.74 -26.85 1.15
N ILE A 65 -7.90 -25.90 0.73
CA ILE A 65 -8.35 -24.58 0.26
C ILE A 65 -9.10 -24.70 -1.08
N ARG A 66 -8.73 -25.68 -1.93
CA ARG A 66 -9.40 -25.96 -3.21
C ARG A 66 -10.85 -26.42 -3.07
N TYR A 67 -11.23 -26.94 -1.90
CA TYR A 67 -12.58 -27.46 -1.65
C TYR A 67 -13.44 -26.53 -0.78
N MET A 68 -12.94 -25.34 -0.42
CA MET A 68 -13.72 -24.36 0.34
C MET A 68 -14.79 -23.72 -0.55
N SER A 69 -15.98 -23.50 0.01
CA SER A 69 -16.99 -22.69 -0.66
C SER A 69 -16.59 -21.21 -0.65
N GLU A 70 -17.16 -20.41 -1.56
CA GLU A 70 -16.88 -18.96 -1.64
C GLU A 70 -17.13 -18.26 -0.28
N GLU A 71 -18.20 -18.63 0.43
CA GLU A 71 -18.50 -18.09 1.76
C GLU A 71 -17.45 -18.46 2.82
N GLN A 72 -16.88 -19.67 2.73
CA GLN A 72 -15.83 -20.13 3.64
C GLN A 72 -14.51 -19.40 3.36
N LEU A 73 -14.18 -19.18 2.08
CA LEU A 73 -13.04 -18.38 1.65
C LEU A 73 -13.14 -16.94 2.15
N GLU A 74 -14.31 -16.31 2.05
CA GLU A 74 -14.51 -14.95 2.57
C GLU A 74 -14.33 -14.86 4.09
N LYS A 75 -14.83 -15.86 4.83
CA LYS A 75 -14.64 -15.93 6.29
C LYS A 75 -13.17 -16.10 6.64
N ALA A 76 -12.46 -16.98 5.94
CA ALA A 76 -11.03 -17.18 6.12
C ALA A 76 -10.24 -15.90 5.83
N LEU A 77 -10.49 -15.24 4.70
CA LEU A 77 -9.87 -13.95 4.34
C LEU A 77 -10.07 -12.88 5.42
N LYS A 78 -11.29 -12.73 5.93
CA LYS A 78 -11.59 -11.77 7.01
C LYS A 78 -10.84 -12.12 8.30
N TYR A 79 -10.76 -13.40 8.65
CA TYR A 79 -10.06 -13.88 9.82
C TYR A 79 -8.55 -13.62 9.70
N THR A 80 -7.91 -14.07 8.62
CA THR A 80 -6.48 -13.90 8.36
C THR A 80 -6.09 -12.43 8.34
N ARG A 81 -6.90 -11.56 7.71
CA ARG A 81 -6.67 -10.10 7.72
C ARG A 81 -6.68 -9.54 9.14
N LYS A 82 -7.64 -9.93 9.98
CA LYS A 82 -7.72 -9.47 11.37
C LYS A 82 -6.52 -9.92 12.19
N GLN A 83 -6.03 -11.14 11.97
CA GLN A 83 -4.85 -11.66 12.65
C GLN A 83 -3.57 -10.94 12.18
N MET A 84 -3.45 -10.64 10.89
CA MET A 84 -2.33 -9.86 10.33
C MET A 84 -2.28 -8.46 10.95
N GLU A 85 -3.43 -7.77 11.02
CA GLU A 85 -3.53 -6.45 11.65
C GLU A 85 -3.20 -6.49 13.14
N LYS A 86 -3.58 -7.57 13.83
CA LYS A 86 -3.23 -7.77 15.24
C LYS A 86 -1.73 -7.96 15.42
N ALA A 87 -1.11 -8.86 14.65
CA ALA A 87 0.34 -9.09 14.69
C ALA A 87 1.12 -7.79 14.38
N ALA A 88 0.66 -7.01 13.40
CA ALA A 88 1.24 -5.70 13.09
C ALA A 88 1.10 -4.69 14.25
N LYS A 89 -0.02 -4.68 14.96
CA LYS A 89 -0.21 -3.85 16.17
C LYS A 89 0.68 -4.29 17.32
N ASP A 90 0.88 -5.59 17.46
CA ASP A 90 1.74 -6.20 18.48
C ASP A 90 3.24 -6.13 18.11
N LEU A 91 3.58 -5.48 16.98
CA LEU A 91 4.93 -5.31 16.43
C LEU A 91 5.61 -6.63 16.01
N ASP A 92 4.85 -7.71 15.85
CA ASP A 92 5.33 -8.97 15.30
C ASP A 92 5.24 -8.95 13.77
N PHE A 93 6.25 -8.34 13.15
CA PHE A 93 6.29 -8.17 11.70
C PHE A 93 6.57 -9.48 10.94
N MET A 94 7.20 -10.46 11.58
CA MET A 94 7.46 -11.76 10.96
C MET A 94 6.16 -12.52 10.79
N GLU A 95 5.33 -12.56 11.83
CA GLU A 95 4.02 -13.22 11.74
C GLU A 95 3.05 -12.42 10.85
N ALA A 96 3.09 -11.09 10.90
CA ALA A 96 2.30 -10.25 9.99
C ALA A 96 2.68 -10.49 8.51
N ALA A 97 3.96 -10.66 8.20
CA ALA A 97 4.41 -10.99 6.85
C ALA A 97 3.93 -12.37 6.40
N ARG A 98 4.00 -13.38 7.28
CA ARG A 98 3.48 -14.73 7.00
C ARG A 98 1.98 -14.69 6.69
N LEU A 99 1.20 -13.99 7.52
CA LEU A 99 -0.25 -13.86 7.37
C LEU A 99 -0.63 -13.04 6.12
N ARG A 100 0.20 -12.07 5.71
CA ARG A 100 0.04 -11.34 4.46
C ARG A 100 0.16 -12.26 3.25
N ASP A 101 1.17 -13.12 3.23
CA ASP A 101 1.41 -14.03 2.12
C ASP A 101 0.30 -15.09 2.04
N GLU A 102 -0.20 -15.55 3.19
CA GLU A 102 -1.39 -16.39 3.27
C GLU A 102 -2.66 -15.70 2.76
N LEU A 103 -2.87 -14.43 3.14
CA LEU A 103 -3.99 -13.64 2.67
C LEU A 103 -3.97 -13.51 1.13
N PHE A 104 -2.80 -13.26 0.54
CA PHE A 104 -2.64 -13.20 -0.91
C PHE A 104 -2.94 -14.55 -1.58
N ALA A 105 -2.48 -15.66 -1.01
CA ALA A 105 -2.78 -16.98 -1.54
C ALA A 105 -4.30 -17.26 -1.55
N LEU A 106 -5.00 -16.95 -0.46
CA LEU A 106 -6.46 -17.09 -0.37
C LEU A 106 -7.21 -16.19 -1.37
N GLU A 107 -6.74 -14.95 -1.55
CA GLU A 107 -7.35 -13.99 -2.49
C GLU A 107 -7.17 -14.42 -3.96
N GLN A 108 -6.02 -15.02 -4.27
CA GLN A 108 -5.76 -15.61 -5.59
C GLN A 108 -6.59 -16.85 -5.85
N GLN A 109 -6.91 -17.66 -4.82
CA GLN A 109 -7.84 -18.78 -4.99
C GLN A 109 -9.27 -18.30 -5.22
N LYS A 110 -9.73 -17.26 -4.49
CA LYS A 110 -11.05 -16.66 -4.72
C LYS A 110 -11.22 -16.13 -6.15
N LYS A 111 -10.16 -15.54 -6.74
CA LYS A 111 -10.20 -15.07 -8.15
C LYS A 111 -10.22 -16.18 -9.20
N LYS A 112 -9.82 -17.40 -8.83
CA LYS A 112 -9.77 -18.56 -9.74
C LYS A 112 -11.03 -19.43 -9.67
N ALA A 113 -11.77 -19.35 -8.56
CA ALA A 113 -13.10 -19.93 -8.40
C ALA A 113 -14.13 -19.10 -9.20
#